data_AF-A0A350YJ61-F1
#
_entry.id   AF-A0A350YJ61-F1
#
_cell.length_a   1.000
_cell.length_b   1.000
_cell.length_c   1.000
_cell.angle_alpha   90.00
_cell.angle_beta   90.00
_cell.angle_gamma   90.00
#
_symmetry.space_group_name_H-M   'P 1'
#
loop_
_entity.id
_entity.type
_entity.pdbx_description
1 polymer ?
#
loop_
_entity_poly.entity_id
_entity_poly.type
_entity_poly.pdbx_seq_one_letter_code
_entity_poly.pdbx_strand_id
1 'polypeptide(L)'
;MRTLKHTLLVLLIVLTANLGIWALVNQGAWQRPWGGKINSLSYSAWQAGNESSRLSDEQIDADMKLIAEQANAIRLYGLSDGLDRVVAAAEKNSLNVFAGAWISPDDKANIEEIDRLVRLTQEHPNIKRAVVGNEAILREDTTVDSLVSYIEQVKRQIAIPVSTAEPWHVWLDNPELARAVDFITVHVLPYWEGVPIVGALTYVKYRIDQLQAAFPDKHILLGEVGWPSEGQWVKGAEPSQINQAKFIREFLNYATEARLDYSIVESIDAPWKRGIEGTVGAHWGIWDSSRNVKFAMSGIVRESIHWFWGCLFASLLAFIPIQWFVRKRQDLKFAGQVFYAGLIQAVASLLIWAIMVAMAEKIINANTIAWVVLIGFQVVLLALLLVDGLELTEVMWANKKRAFEPQDQAPLPNAPKVSIHVPCYNEPPHMVMQTLDALAALDYPNYEVLVVDNNTKDEAVWKPLEEYCVKLGPRFRFFHLPKWPGFKAGALNFALTQTAKDATVVGVIDSDYIVTKNWLRATTPYFDKPEVAIVQAPQDYRDGGESLFKRICHWEYAGFFHIGMVQRNERNAIIQHGTMTLIRKETLRGVKGWAEWCICEDAELGLR
;
A
#
# COMPACT_ATOMS: atom_id res chain seq x y z
N MET A 1 28.81 26.26 13.69
CA MET A 1 29.06 26.19 12.23
C MET A 1 29.13 24.77 11.66
N ARG A 2 29.84 23.81 12.30
CA ARG A 2 29.99 22.44 11.76
C ARG A 2 28.64 21.68 11.64
N THR A 3 27.79 21.76 12.66
CA THR A 3 26.46 21.13 12.69
C THR A 3 25.53 21.64 11.57
N LEU A 4 25.48 22.95 11.35
CA LEU A 4 24.66 23.54 10.29
C LEU A 4 25.08 23.06 8.89
N LYS A 5 26.39 23.00 8.60
CA LYS A 5 26.91 22.49 7.32
C LYS A 5 26.52 21.02 7.09
N HIS A 6 26.59 20.18 8.14
CA HIS A 6 26.19 18.77 8.02
C HIS A 6 24.69 18.63 7.78
N THR A 7 23.86 19.38 8.51
CA THR A 7 22.40 19.37 8.31
C THR A 7 22.03 19.80 6.89
N LEU A 8 22.66 20.86 6.37
CA LEU A 8 22.42 21.31 4.99
C LEU A 8 22.84 20.27 3.95
N LEU A 9 23.95 19.57 4.16
CA LEU A 9 24.39 18.50 3.27
C LEU A 9 23.43 17.31 3.26
N VAL A 10 22.97 16.86 4.44
CA VAL A 10 21.98 15.78 4.55
C VAL A 10 20.68 16.17 3.84
N LEU A 11 20.18 17.39 4.10
CA LEU A 11 18.99 17.91 3.42
C LEU A 11 19.19 17.94 1.90
N LEU A 12 20.33 18.43 1.41
CA LEU A 12 20.61 18.48 -0.02
C LEU A 12 20.59 17.08 -0.66
N ILE A 13 21.23 16.10 -0.03
CA ILE A 13 21.26 14.71 -0.53
C ILE A 13 19.84 14.14 -0.58
N VAL A 14 19.10 14.25 0.53
CA VAL A 14 17.76 13.66 0.65
C VAL A 14 16.75 14.32 -0.29
N LEU A 15 16.77 15.66 -0.40
CA LEU A 15 15.88 16.40 -1.30
C LEU A 15 16.19 16.14 -2.77
N THR A 16 17.48 16.02 -3.13
CA THR A 16 17.88 15.68 -4.51
C THR A 16 17.48 14.26 -4.86
N ALA A 17 17.67 13.31 -3.95
CA ALA A 17 17.22 11.93 -4.12
C ALA A 17 15.69 11.85 -4.25
N ASN A 18 14.95 12.58 -3.42
CA ASN A 18 13.49 12.65 -3.49
C ASN A 18 13.02 13.18 -4.85
N LEU A 19 13.58 14.31 -5.31
CA LEU A 19 13.27 14.86 -6.62
C LEU A 19 13.58 13.86 -7.75
N GLY A 20 14.72 13.16 -7.65
CA GLY A 20 15.11 12.11 -8.60
C GLY A 20 14.08 10.98 -8.64
N ILE A 21 13.67 10.44 -7.48
CA ILE A 21 12.68 9.36 -7.40
C ILE A 21 11.34 9.80 -7.97
N TRP A 22 10.82 10.96 -7.56
CA TRP A 22 9.57 11.50 -8.09
C TRP A 22 9.64 11.70 -9.61
N ALA A 23 10.76 12.21 -10.14
CA ALA A 23 10.96 12.37 -11.57
C ALA A 23 11.08 11.04 -12.32
N LEU A 24 11.72 10.03 -11.73
CA LEU A 24 11.86 8.69 -12.31
C LEU A 24 10.51 7.97 -12.40
N VAL A 25 9.68 8.06 -11.36
CA VAL A 25 8.33 7.46 -11.33
C VAL A 25 7.39 8.18 -12.29
N ASN A 26 7.59 9.49 -12.51
CA ASN A 26 6.75 10.32 -13.38
C ASN A 26 7.42 10.64 -14.72
N GLN A 27 8.24 9.71 -15.23
CA GLN A 27 8.78 9.83 -16.59
C GLN A 27 7.64 9.84 -17.59
N GLY A 28 7.63 10.86 -18.43
CA GLY A 28 6.63 10.94 -19.48
C GLY A 28 7.03 10.17 -20.72
N ALA A 29 6.04 9.74 -21.48
CA ALA A 29 6.24 9.13 -22.78
C ALA A 29 6.18 10.19 -23.88
N TRP A 30 7.17 10.19 -24.78
CA TRP A 30 7.05 10.91 -26.03
C TRP A 30 6.10 10.14 -26.96
N GLN A 31 5.21 10.86 -27.61
CA GLN A 31 4.25 10.31 -28.57
C GLN A 31 4.17 11.24 -29.77
N ARG A 32 3.87 10.67 -30.95
CA ARG A 32 3.66 11.45 -32.18
C ARG A 32 2.59 12.52 -31.91
N PRO A 33 2.87 13.82 -32.11
CA PRO A 33 1.91 14.88 -31.84
C PRO A 33 0.75 14.83 -32.86
N TRP A 34 -0.37 15.42 -32.48
CA TRP A 34 -1.49 15.68 -33.38
C TRP A 34 -2.00 17.11 -33.17
N GLY A 35 -2.44 17.77 -34.24
CA GLY A 35 -2.83 19.19 -34.22
C GLY A 35 -3.96 19.56 -35.19
N GLY A 36 -4.71 18.58 -35.68
CA GLY A 36 -5.88 18.81 -36.54
C GLY A 36 -7.15 19.10 -35.73
N LYS A 37 -8.31 19.02 -36.39
CA LYS A 37 -9.62 18.91 -35.73
C LYS A 37 -10.11 17.46 -35.79
N ILE A 38 -10.68 16.97 -34.69
CA ILE A 38 -11.26 15.63 -34.57
C ILE A 38 -12.51 15.58 -35.44
N ASN A 39 -12.72 14.49 -36.19
CA ASN A 39 -13.91 14.33 -37.03
C ASN A 39 -15.20 14.41 -36.19
N SER A 40 -15.35 13.54 -35.20
CA SER A 40 -16.45 13.56 -34.23
C SER A 40 -16.02 13.08 -32.85
N LEU A 41 -16.71 13.53 -31.81
CA LEU A 41 -16.61 13.03 -30.43
C LEU A 41 -17.97 12.55 -29.93
N SER A 42 -18.02 11.39 -29.29
CA SER A 42 -19.25 10.93 -28.64
C SER A 42 -19.52 11.76 -27.38
N TYR A 43 -20.74 12.23 -27.21
CA TYR A 43 -21.12 13.13 -26.12
C TYR A 43 -22.35 12.60 -25.36
N SER A 44 -22.34 12.81 -24.04
CA SER A 44 -23.49 12.53 -23.18
C SER A 44 -23.70 13.69 -22.19
N ALA A 45 -24.93 14.18 -22.06
CA ALA A 45 -25.25 15.39 -21.29
C ALA A 45 -25.54 15.08 -19.80
N TRP A 46 -24.55 14.50 -19.10
CA TRP A 46 -24.69 14.12 -17.70
C TRP A 46 -23.84 14.97 -16.76
N GLN A 47 -24.40 15.30 -15.60
CA GLN A 47 -23.68 16.04 -14.56
C GLN A 47 -22.70 15.14 -13.82
N ALA A 48 -21.53 15.68 -13.45
CA ALA A 48 -20.59 14.97 -12.60
C ALA A 48 -21.17 14.77 -11.19
N GLY A 49 -21.26 13.52 -10.73
CA GLY A 49 -21.58 13.18 -9.34
C GLY A 49 -23.06 13.07 -8.98
N ASN A 50 -23.98 13.21 -9.95
CA ASN A 50 -25.39 12.92 -9.72
C ASN A 50 -26.01 12.26 -10.96
N GLU A 51 -26.31 10.96 -10.86
CA GLU A 51 -26.88 10.12 -11.92
C GLU A 51 -28.32 10.53 -12.28
N SER A 52 -28.91 11.51 -11.58
CA SER A 52 -30.31 11.92 -11.76
C SER A 52 -30.49 13.35 -12.28
N SER A 53 -29.44 14.17 -12.39
CA SER A 53 -29.55 15.56 -12.87
C SER A 53 -28.92 15.77 -14.24
N ARG A 54 -29.76 16.20 -15.18
CA ARG A 54 -29.37 16.63 -16.53
C ARG A 54 -28.65 17.99 -16.47
N LEU A 55 -27.76 18.23 -17.43
CA LEU A 55 -27.11 19.54 -17.58
C LEU A 55 -28.13 20.64 -17.93
N SER A 56 -27.88 21.86 -17.45
CA SER A 56 -28.62 23.06 -17.87
C SER A 56 -28.25 23.46 -19.30
N ASP A 57 -29.06 24.29 -19.94
CA ASP A 57 -28.80 24.74 -21.31
C ASP A 57 -27.47 25.52 -21.40
N GLU A 58 -27.12 26.29 -20.36
CA GLU A 58 -25.84 27.00 -20.28
C GLU A 58 -24.65 26.04 -20.15
N GLN A 59 -24.82 24.95 -19.41
CA GLN A 59 -23.78 23.93 -19.27
C GLN A 59 -23.58 23.15 -20.58
N ILE A 60 -24.68 22.81 -21.27
CA ILE A 60 -24.62 22.17 -22.59
C ILE A 60 -23.92 23.10 -23.59
N ASP A 61 -24.27 24.40 -23.63
CA ASP A 61 -23.62 25.37 -24.51
C ASP A 61 -22.12 25.52 -24.21
N ALA A 62 -21.74 25.51 -22.93
CA ALA A 62 -20.33 25.53 -22.52
C ALA A 62 -19.56 24.28 -22.99
N ASP A 63 -20.16 23.09 -22.84
CA ASP A 63 -19.57 21.84 -23.30
C ASP A 63 -19.46 21.83 -24.84
N MET A 64 -20.47 22.32 -25.57
CA MET A 64 -20.42 22.43 -27.04
C MET A 64 -19.35 23.40 -27.51
N LYS A 65 -19.20 24.55 -26.85
CA LYS A 65 -18.14 25.51 -27.14
C LYS A 65 -16.75 24.90 -26.94
N LEU A 66 -16.56 24.19 -25.83
CA LEU A 66 -15.31 23.48 -25.53
C LEU A 66 -14.99 22.43 -26.61
N ILE A 67 -15.98 21.63 -27.01
CA ILE A 67 -15.82 20.60 -28.04
C ILE A 67 -15.53 21.22 -29.42
N ALA A 68 -16.17 22.34 -29.77
CA ALA A 68 -15.99 23.02 -31.06
C ALA A 68 -14.56 23.54 -31.30
N GLU A 69 -13.79 23.78 -30.23
CA GLU A 69 -12.37 24.13 -30.32
C GLU A 69 -11.52 22.99 -30.92
N GLN A 70 -11.90 21.73 -30.67
CA GLN A 70 -11.09 20.56 -31.03
C GLN A 70 -11.76 19.59 -32.02
N ALA A 71 -13.07 19.66 -32.22
CA ALA A 71 -13.82 18.74 -33.09
C ALA A 71 -14.72 19.47 -34.10
N ASN A 72 -15.12 18.75 -35.15
CA ASN A 72 -16.05 19.24 -36.18
C ASN A 72 -17.49 18.76 -35.96
N ALA A 73 -17.68 17.69 -35.20
CA ALA A 73 -18.97 17.09 -34.95
C ALA A 73 -19.04 16.43 -33.57
N ILE A 74 -20.27 16.13 -33.15
CA ILE A 74 -20.55 15.24 -32.02
C ILE A 74 -21.39 14.04 -32.48
N ARG A 75 -21.32 12.95 -31.73
CA ARG A 75 -22.23 11.81 -31.84
C ARG A 75 -23.11 11.74 -30.59
N LEU A 76 -24.41 11.62 -30.80
CA LEU A 76 -25.40 11.37 -29.75
C LEU A 76 -25.96 9.96 -29.89
N TYR A 77 -26.13 9.26 -28.77
CA TYR A 77 -26.65 7.89 -28.74
C TYR A 77 -28.17 7.81 -28.86
N GLY A 78 -28.85 8.84 -28.39
CA GLY A 78 -30.29 9.03 -28.39
C GLY A 78 -30.63 10.52 -28.32
N LEU A 79 -31.92 10.82 -28.42
CA LEU A 79 -32.51 12.17 -28.45
C LEU A 79 -33.59 12.36 -27.38
N SER A 80 -33.92 11.30 -26.64
CA SER A 80 -34.73 11.35 -25.43
C SER A 80 -34.04 12.10 -24.28
N ASP A 81 -34.77 12.31 -23.19
CA ASP A 81 -34.26 12.86 -21.93
C ASP A 81 -33.53 14.21 -22.01
N GLY A 82 -33.94 15.07 -22.93
CA GLY A 82 -33.42 16.43 -23.08
C GLY A 82 -32.11 16.53 -23.89
N LEU A 83 -31.71 15.44 -24.58
CA LEU A 83 -30.59 15.44 -25.53
C LEU A 83 -30.93 16.11 -26.87
N ASP A 84 -32.22 16.26 -27.19
CA ASP A 84 -32.71 17.09 -28.29
C ASP A 84 -32.21 18.54 -28.21
N ARG A 85 -32.12 19.11 -27.00
CA ARG A 85 -31.54 20.45 -26.76
C ARG A 85 -30.07 20.56 -27.14
N VAL A 86 -29.32 19.45 -27.10
CA VAL A 86 -27.90 19.41 -27.48
C VAL A 86 -27.74 19.66 -28.97
N VAL A 87 -28.70 19.25 -29.80
CA VAL A 87 -28.67 19.48 -31.26
C VAL A 87 -28.64 20.98 -31.57
N ALA A 88 -29.54 21.74 -30.95
CA ALA A 88 -29.63 23.19 -31.12
C ALA A 88 -28.38 23.90 -30.58
N ALA A 89 -27.85 23.45 -29.43
CA ALA A 89 -26.60 23.98 -28.88
C ALA A 89 -25.38 23.68 -29.77
N ALA A 90 -25.33 22.50 -30.38
CA ALA A 90 -24.30 22.13 -31.34
C ALA A 90 -24.38 23.01 -32.60
N GLU A 91 -25.60 23.27 -33.10
CA GLU A 91 -25.82 24.15 -34.26
C GLU A 91 -25.32 25.57 -33.99
N LYS A 92 -25.69 26.13 -32.83
CA LYS A 92 -25.22 27.45 -32.37
C LYS A 92 -23.69 27.55 -32.33
N ASN A 93 -23.00 26.45 -32.02
CA ASN A 93 -21.54 26.37 -31.94
C ASN A 93 -20.89 25.83 -33.23
N SER A 94 -21.62 25.77 -34.35
CA SER A 94 -21.14 25.30 -35.66
C SER A 94 -20.60 23.85 -35.66
N LEU A 95 -21.15 23.00 -34.79
CA LEU A 95 -20.86 21.57 -34.74
C LEU A 95 -21.89 20.79 -35.55
N ASN A 96 -21.42 19.85 -36.37
CA ASN A 96 -22.29 18.85 -36.99
C ASN A 96 -22.71 17.79 -35.95
N VAL A 97 -23.83 17.12 -36.21
CA VAL A 97 -24.35 16.06 -35.31
C VAL A 97 -24.54 14.76 -36.09
N PHE A 98 -24.04 13.67 -35.52
CA PHE A 98 -24.45 12.30 -35.85
C PHE A 98 -25.50 11.89 -34.83
N ALA A 99 -26.77 11.94 -35.24
CA ALA A 99 -27.91 11.80 -34.34
C ALA A 99 -28.33 10.32 -34.24
N GLY A 100 -28.32 9.79 -33.03
CA GLY A 100 -28.77 8.44 -32.73
C GLY A 100 -30.25 8.40 -32.35
N ALA A 101 -30.95 7.34 -32.74
CA ALA A 101 -32.21 6.91 -32.12
C ALA A 101 -31.92 5.65 -31.31
N TRP A 102 -32.10 5.72 -29.99
CA TRP A 102 -31.91 4.55 -29.12
C TRP A 102 -33.03 3.53 -29.33
N ILE A 103 -32.66 2.28 -29.61
CA ILE A 103 -33.60 1.17 -29.78
C ILE A 103 -33.50 0.27 -28.55
N SER A 104 -34.66 -0.07 -27.99
CA SER A 104 -34.86 -0.81 -26.75
C SER A 104 -35.88 -1.95 -26.97
N PRO A 105 -36.14 -2.82 -25.97
CA PRO A 105 -37.19 -3.82 -26.05
C PRO A 105 -38.62 -3.25 -26.09
N ASP A 106 -38.80 -1.93 -25.90
CA ASP A 106 -40.10 -1.25 -25.95
C ASP A 106 -40.34 -0.61 -27.33
N ASP A 107 -41.13 -1.28 -28.16
CA ASP A 107 -41.50 -0.83 -29.51
C ASP A 107 -42.14 0.57 -29.53
N LYS A 108 -42.89 0.94 -28.49
CA LYS A 108 -43.54 2.26 -28.43
C LYS A 108 -42.50 3.34 -28.20
N ALA A 109 -41.56 3.11 -27.27
CA ALA A 109 -40.45 4.03 -27.03
C ALA A 109 -39.56 4.17 -28.28
N ASN A 110 -39.33 3.08 -29.01
CA ASN A 110 -38.56 3.08 -30.26
C ASN A 110 -39.20 3.99 -31.32
N ILE A 111 -40.52 3.91 -31.49
CA ILE A 111 -41.26 4.76 -32.44
C ILE A 111 -41.18 6.23 -32.02
N GLU A 112 -41.37 6.55 -30.74
CA GLU A 112 -41.28 7.93 -30.23
C GLU A 112 -39.88 8.53 -30.44
N GLU A 113 -38.84 7.72 -30.30
CA GLU A 113 -37.44 8.12 -30.55
C GLU A 113 -37.15 8.33 -32.04
N ILE A 114 -37.67 7.44 -32.90
CA ILE A 114 -37.57 7.55 -34.36
C ILE A 114 -38.29 8.80 -34.87
N ASP A 115 -39.51 9.06 -34.43
CA ASP A 115 -40.28 10.23 -34.83
C ASP A 115 -39.57 11.52 -34.41
N ARG A 116 -38.92 11.51 -33.23
CA ARG A 116 -38.08 12.62 -32.76
C ARG A 116 -36.86 12.84 -33.64
N LEU A 117 -36.15 11.76 -34.01
CA LEU A 117 -35.02 11.83 -34.94
C LEU A 117 -35.45 12.43 -36.28
N VAL A 118 -36.54 11.93 -36.87
CA VAL A 118 -37.08 12.45 -38.15
C VAL A 118 -37.39 13.93 -38.03
N ARG A 119 -38.13 14.35 -36.99
CA ARG A 119 -38.45 15.77 -36.77
C ARG A 119 -37.20 16.65 -36.67
N LEU A 120 -36.26 16.28 -35.80
CA LEU A 120 -35.05 17.09 -35.59
C LEU A 120 -34.18 17.19 -36.84
N THR A 121 -34.10 16.14 -37.68
CA THR A 121 -33.34 16.22 -38.94
C THR A 121 -33.94 17.20 -39.95
N GLN A 122 -35.25 17.45 -39.87
CA GLN A 122 -35.94 18.44 -40.71
C GLN A 122 -35.80 19.86 -40.15
N GLU A 123 -35.73 19.99 -38.82
CA GLU A 123 -35.58 21.27 -38.12
C GLU A 123 -34.12 21.78 -38.12
N HIS A 124 -33.14 20.88 -38.07
CA HIS A 124 -31.74 21.21 -37.80
C HIS A 124 -30.79 20.68 -38.90
N PRO A 125 -30.35 21.54 -39.85
CA PRO A 125 -29.50 21.14 -40.97
C PRO A 125 -28.07 20.74 -40.56
N ASN A 126 -27.65 20.99 -39.33
CA ASN A 126 -26.35 20.53 -38.80
C ASN A 126 -26.36 19.02 -38.48
N ILE A 127 -27.51 18.34 -38.48
CA ILE A 127 -27.55 16.87 -38.43
C ILE A 127 -27.13 16.33 -39.80
N LYS A 128 -26.01 15.61 -39.86
CA LYS A 128 -25.42 15.12 -41.12
C LYS A 128 -25.58 13.62 -41.34
N ARG A 129 -25.82 12.86 -40.27
CA ARG A 129 -25.97 11.40 -40.28
C ARG A 129 -26.99 10.97 -39.24
N ALA A 130 -27.82 9.99 -39.59
CA ALA A 130 -28.78 9.36 -38.69
C ALA A 130 -28.33 7.93 -38.37
N VAL A 131 -28.41 7.54 -37.10
CA VAL A 131 -27.99 6.21 -36.62
C VAL A 131 -29.11 5.59 -35.81
N VAL A 132 -29.82 4.63 -36.38
CA VAL A 132 -30.98 3.97 -35.78
C VAL A 132 -30.50 2.72 -35.04
N GLY A 133 -30.44 2.80 -33.71
CA GLY A 133 -29.92 1.75 -32.84
C GLY A 133 -28.43 1.93 -32.49
N ASN A 134 -28.11 1.52 -31.27
CA ASN A 134 -26.75 1.44 -30.74
C ASN A 134 -26.58 0.11 -30.02
N GLU A 135 -25.83 -0.80 -30.64
CA GLU A 135 -25.61 -2.15 -30.16
C GLU A 135 -26.93 -2.87 -29.87
N ALA A 136 -27.98 -2.60 -30.65
CA ALA A 136 -29.32 -3.08 -30.37
C ALA A 136 -29.43 -4.60 -30.61
N ILE A 137 -28.71 -5.12 -31.60
CA ILE A 137 -28.61 -6.55 -31.86
C ILE A 137 -27.68 -7.22 -30.85
N LEU A 138 -26.53 -6.61 -30.54
CA LEU A 138 -25.60 -7.12 -29.51
C LEU A 138 -26.28 -7.21 -28.13
N ARG A 139 -27.09 -6.21 -27.76
CA ARG A 139 -27.82 -6.18 -26.49
C ARG A 139 -29.09 -7.04 -26.48
N GLU A 140 -29.43 -7.68 -27.59
CA GLU A 140 -30.64 -8.49 -27.77
C GLU A 140 -31.95 -7.71 -27.54
N ASP A 141 -31.92 -6.38 -27.75
CA ASP A 141 -33.07 -5.51 -27.55
C ASP A 141 -34.13 -5.67 -28.65
N THR A 142 -33.71 -6.07 -29.85
CA THR A 142 -34.60 -6.26 -31.00
C THR A 142 -34.05 -7.31 -31.96
N THR A 143 -34.84 -7.70 -32.95
CA THR A 143 -34.42 -8.62 -34.02
C THR A 143 -33.84 -7.87 -35.21
N VAL A 144 -33.04 -8.54 -36.03
CA VAL A 144 -32.49 -7.98 -37.28
C VAL A 144 -33.61 -7.48 -38.20
N ASP A 145 -34.67 -8.26 -38.39
CA ASP A 145 -35.81 -7.87 -39.24
C ASP A 145 -36.52 -6.61 -38.74
N SER A 146 -36.75 -6.53 -37.42
CA SER A 146 -37.35 -5.35 -36.79
C SER A 146 -36.47 -4.11 -36.95
N LEU A 147 -35.16 -4.24 -36.73
CA LEU A 147 -34.21 -3.15 -36.88
C LEU A 147 -34.13 -2.66 -38.34
N VAL A 148 -34.11 -3.58 -39.30
CA VAL A 148 -34.17 -3.26 -40.74
C VAL A 148 -35.45 -2.49 -41.06
N SER A 149 -36.60 -2.90 -40.52
CA SER A 149 -37.87 -2.20 -40.71
C SER A 149 -37.81 -0.75 -40.19
N TYR A 150 -37.23 -0.51 -39.01
CA TYR A 150 -37.04 0.84 -38.48
C TYR A 150 -36.10 1.69 -39.34
N ILE A 151 -34.99 1.11 -39.81
CA ILE A 151 -34.04 1.81 -40.70
C ILE A 151 -34.75 2.22 -42.00
N GLU A 152 -35.49 1.31 -42.63
CA GLU A 152 -36.23 1.61 -43.85
C GLU A 152 -37.32 2.67 -43.64
N GLN A 153 -38.01 2.64 -42.50
CA GLN A 153 -39.00 3.66 -42.13
C GLN A 153 -38.35 5.05 -42.02
N VAL A 154 -37.19 5.16 -41.39
CA VAL A 154 -36.44 6.42 -41.28
C VAL A 154 -35.96 6.90 -42.64
N LYS A 155 -35.36 6.02 -43.45
CA LYS A 155 -34.86 6.36 -44.80
C LYS A 155 -35.94 6.89 -45.74
N ARG A 156 -37.20 6.49 -45.58
CA ARG A 156 -38.32 7.02 -46.38
C ARG A 156 -38.71 8.45 -46.01
N GLN A 157 -38.30 8.94 -44.83
CA GLN A 157 -38.75 10.21 -44.27
C GLN A 157 -37.65 11.29 -44.22
N ILE A 158 -36.38 10.91 -44.35
CA ILE A 158 -35.25 11.84 -44.26
C ILE A 158 -34.31 11.70 -45.46
N ALA A 159 -33.67 12.80 -45.85
CA ALA A 159 -32.78 12.87 -47.01
C ALA A 159 -31.30 12.61 -46.69
N ILE A 160 -30.94 12.57 -45.41
CA ILE A 160 -29.56 12.33 -44.97
C ILE A 160 -29.28 10.81 -44.86
N PRO A 161 -28.01 10.38 -44.97
CA PRO A 161 -27.66 8.96 -44.87
C PRO A 161 -28.03 8.35 -43.51
N VAL A 162 -28.52 7.11 -43.54
CA VAL A 162 -28.96 6.34 -42.36
C VAL A 162 -28.13 5.07 -42.17
N SER A 163 -27.75 4.81 -40.93
CA SER A 163 -27.06 3.58 -40.50
C SER A 163 -27.69 3.02 -39.22
N THR A 164 -27.20 1.87 -38.76
CA THR A 164 -27.25 1.45 -37.35
C THR A 164 -25.82 1.34 -36.81
N ALA A 165 -25.61 1.35 -35.49
CA ALA A 165 -24.28 1.19 -34.88
C ALA A 165 -24.15 -0.18 -34.20
N GLU A 166 -23.23 -1.01 -34.67
CA GLU A 166 -23.02 -2.36 -34.14
C GLU A 166 -21.52 -2.72 -34.10
N PRO A 167 -21.09 -3.67 -33.25
CA PRO A 167 -19.74 -4.21 -33.28
C PRO A 167 -19.42 -4.93 -34.60
N TRP A 168 -18.13 -5.04 -34.91
CA TRP A 168 -17.64 -5.63 -36.15
C TRP A 168 -18.16 -7.05 -36.44
N HIS A 169 -18.36 -7.89 -35.42
CA HIS A 169 -18.81 -9.27 -35.62
C HIS A 169 -20.30 -9.35 -36.00
N VAL A 170 -21.15 -8.49 -35.42
CA VAL A 170 -22.59 -8.43 -35.76
C VAL A 170 -22.78 -8.12 -37.24
N TRP A 171 -21.98 -7.20 -37.81
CA TRP A 171 -22.02 -6.91 -39.23
C TRP A 171 -21.66 -8.11 -40.11
N LEU A 172 -20.64 -8.89 -39.73
CA LEU A 172 -20.21 -10.07 -40.49
C LEU A 172 -21.22 -11.21 -40.38
N ASP A 173 -21.85 -11.36 -39.22
CA ASP A 173 -22.82 -12.43 -38.95
C ASP A 173 -24.20 -12.13 -39.56
N ASN A 174 -24.54 -10.85 -39.77
CA ASN A 174 -25.84 -10.40 -40.30
C ASN A 174 -25.70 -9.48 -41.54
N PRO A 175 -25.24 -9.99 -42.70
CA PRO A 175 -25.01 -9.19 -43.91
C PRO A 175 -26.25 -8.44 -44.45
N GLU A 176 -27.46 -8.86 -44.09
CA GLU A 176 -28.71 -8.16 -44.39
C GLU A 176 -28.80 -6.77 -43.77
N LEU A 177 -28.22 -6.54 -42.58
CA LEU A 177 -28.14 -5.20 -41.99
C LEU A 177 -27.36 -4.26 -42.92
N ALA A 178 -26.24 -4.72 -43.46
CA ALA A 178 -25.39 -3.95 -44.37
C ALA A 178 -26.15 -3.54 -45.65
N ARG A 179 -27.11 -4.36 -46.11
CA ARG A 179 -27.94 -4.04 -47.29
C ARG A 179 -28.96 -2.95 -47.00
N ALA A 180 -29.53 -2.91 -45.79
CA ALA A 180 -30.57 -1.94 -45.41
C ALA A 180 -30.03 -0.51 -45.19
N VAL A 181 -28.80 -0.39 -44.68
CA VAL A 181 -28.17 0.90 -44.35
C VAL A 181 -27.50 1.57 -45.56
N ASP A 182 -27.31 2.89 -45.51
CA ASP A 182 -26.56 3.64 -46.53
C ASP A 182 -25.04 3.53 -46.33
N PHE A 183 -24.60 3.42 -45.09
CA PHE A 183 -23.21 3.24 -44.68
C PHE A 183 -23.16 2.37 -43.42
N ILE A 184 -21.99 1.81 -43.09
CA ILE A 184 -21.78 0.97 -41.91
C ILE A 184 -21.26 1.85 -40.78
N THR A 185 -21.91 1.84 -39.62
CA THR A 185 -21.37 2.42 -38.38
C THR A 185 -20.89 1.30 -37.48
N VAL A 186 -19.58 1.20 -37.28
CA VAL A 186 -18.99 0.09 -36.52
C VAL A 186 -18.28 0.55 -35.26
N HIS A 187 -18.46 -0.19 -34.16
CA HIS A 187 -17.69 0.01 -32.94
C HIS A 187 -16.45 -0.89 -32.94
N VAL A 188 -15.27 -0.27 -32.76
CA VAL A 188 -13.99 -0.98 -32.69
C VAL A 188 -13.21 -0.45 -31.50
N LEU A 189 -13.32 -1.15 -30.38
CA LEU A 189 -12.70 -0.82 -29.11
C LEU A 189 -11.69 -1.91 -28.73
N PRO A 190 -10.41 -1.78 -29.13
CA PRO A 190 -9.39 -2.81 -28.88
C PRO A 190 -9.22 -3.15 -27.39
N TYR A 191 -9.54 -2.19 -26.52
CA TYR A 191 -9.54 -2.35 -25.08
C TYR A 191 -10.43 -3.50 -24.61
N TRP A 192 -11.70 -3.53 -25.03
CA TRP A 192 -12.66 -4.59 -24.63
C TRP A 192 -12.29 -5.97 -25.18
N GLU A 193 -11.56 -6.00 -26.29
CA GLU A 193 -11.03 -7.20 -26.92
C GLU A 193 -9.77 -7.73 -26.19
N GLY A 194 -9.24 -6.95 -25.25
CA GLY A 194 -8.04 -7.28 -24.47
C GLY A 194 -6.74 -7.15 -25.25
N VAL A 195 -6.73 -6.35 -26.31
CA VAL A 195 -5.57 -6.12 -27.17
C VAL A 195 -4.60 -5.16 -26.47
N PRO A 196 -3.30 -5.49 -26.33
CA PRO A 196 -2.31 -4.57 -25.76
C PRO A 196 -2.17 -3.27 -26.54
N ILE A 197 -1.82 -2.18 -25.86
CA ILE A 197 -1.70 -0.84 -26.46
C ILE A 197 -0.78 -0.80 -27.69
N VAL A 198 0.28 -1.61 -27.72
CA VAL A 198 1.23 -1.71 -28.85
C VAL A 198 0.55 -2.26 -30.12
N GLY A 199 -0.45 -3.13 -29.98
CA GLY A 199 -1.19 -3.73 -31.09
C GLY A 199 -2.53 -3.05 -31.40
N ALA A 200 -2.98 -2.11 -30.57
CA ALA A 200 -4.32 -1.56 -30.60
C ALA A 200 -4.67 -0.90 -31.95
N LEU A 201 -3.81 -0.03 -32.49
CA LEU A 201 -4.06 0.60 -33.80
C LEU A 201 -4.05 -0.43 -34.94
N THR A 202 -3.18 -1.44 -34.87
CA THR A 202 -3.12 -2.52 -35.87
C THR A 202 -4.40 -3.33 -35.88
N TYR A 203 -4.97 -3.59 -34.70
CA TYR A 203 -6.27 -4.25 -34.57
C TYR A 203 -7.39 -3.43 -35.21
N VAL A 204 -7.42 -2.10 -34.98
CA VAL A 204 -8.40 -1.22 -35.63
C VAL A 204 -8.30 -1.30 -37.14
N LYS A 205 -7.08 -1.19 -37.70
CA LYS A 205 -6.84 -1.31 -39.15
C LYS A 205 -7.35 -2.64 -39.70
N TYR A 206 -6.99 -3.74 -39.04
CA TYR A 206 -7.41 -5.08 -39.42
C TYR A 206 -8.94 -5.22 -39.47
N ARG A 207 -9.68 -4.65 -38.50
CA ARG A 207 -11.15 -4.71 -38.49
C ARG A 207 -11.78 -3.86 -39.59
N ILE A 208 -11.20 -2.69 -39.90
CA ILE A 208 -11.64 -1.87 -41.04
C ILE A 208 -11.45 -2.64 -42.34
N ASP A 209 -10.25 -3.19 -42.56
CA ASP A 209 -9.92 -3.95 -43.78
C ASP A 209 -10.83 -5.18 -43.94
N GLN A 210 -11.12 -5.87 -42.83
CA GLN A 210 -12.02 -7.03 -42.81
C GLN A 210 -13.44 -6.65 -43.23
N LEU A 211 -13.99 -5.55 -42.69
CA LEU A 211 -15.34 -5.08 -43.04
C LEU A 211 -15.39 -4.52 -44.46
N GLN A 212 -14.35 -3.80 -44.89
CA GLN A 212 -14.29 -3.27 -46.26
C GLN A 212 -14.20 -4.40 -47.28
N ALA A 213 -13.51 -5.50 -46.96
CA ALA A 213 -13.45 -6.69 -47.82
C ALA A 213 -14.81 -7.42 -47.89
N ALA A 214 -15.54 -7.49 -46.78
CA ALA A 214 -16.88 -8.10 -46.74
C ALA A 214 -17.96 -7.23 -47.42
N PHE A 215 -17.84 -5.91 -47.32
CA PHE A 215 -18.80 -4.92 -47.82
C PHE A 215 -18.12 -3.83 -48.67
N PRO A 216 -17.61 -4.18 -49.87
CA PRO A 216 -16.77 -3.29 -50.68
C PRO A 216 -17.47 -2.00 -51.12
N ASP A 217 -18.80 -2.03 -51.29
CA ASP A 217 -19.58 -0.88 -51.74
C ASP A 217 -20.08 0.02 -50.59
N LYS A 218 -19.80 -0.35 -49.34
CA LYS A 218 -20.27 0.40 -48.16
C LYS A 218 -19.16 1.26 -47.58
N HIS A 219 -19.50 2.52 -47.34
CA HIS A 219 -18.64 3.42 -46.57
C HIS A 219 -18.64 3.02 -45.10
N ILE A 220 -17.50 3.09 -44.43
CA ILE A 220 -17.33 2.72 -43.02
C ILE A 220 -17.13 3.98 -42.17
N LEU A 221 -18.02 4.19 -41.22
CA LEU A 221 -17.89 5.12 -40.10
C LEU A 221 -17.49 4.31 -38.85
N LEU A 222 -16.38 4.68 -38.21
CA LEU A 222 -16.08 4.17 -36.86
C LEU A 222 -16.97 4.90 -35.85
N GLY A 223 -18.08 4.29 -35.46
CA GLY A 223 -19.05 4.89 -34.53
C GLY A 223 -18.47 5.11 -33.14
N GLU A 224 -17.60 4.20 -32.71
CA GLU A 224 -16.85 4.31 -31.45
C GLU A 224 -15.46 3.71 -31.63
N VAL A 225 -14.45 4.50 -31.25
CA VAL A 225 -13.06 4.09 -31.17
C VAL A 225 -12.37 4.94 -30.10
N GLY A 226 -11.63 4.31 -29.20
CA GLY A 226 -11.09 5.00 -28.05
C GLY A 226 -10.25 4.10 -27.15
N TRP A 227 -9.78 4.67 -26.05
CA TRP A 227 -9.05 3.95 -25.01
C TRP A 227 -9.30 4.64 -23.66
N PRO A 228 -9.56 3.90 -22.56
CA PRO A 228 -9.81 4.50 -21.25
C PRO A 228 -8.51 4.90 -20.52
N SER A 229 -8.54 5.99 -19.75
CA SER A 229 -7.37 6.45 -18.99
C SER A 229 -7.15 5.76 -17.66
N GLU A 230 -8.19 5.18 -17.07
CA GLU A 230 -8.17 4.58 -15.73
C GLU A 230 -9.14 3.40 -15.64
N GLY A 231 -8.92 2.51 -14.66
CA GLY A 231 -9.79 1.39 -14.34
C GLY A 231 -9.07 0.04 -14.30
N GLN A 232 -9.84 -1.04 -14.37
CA GLN A 232 -9.32 -2.42 -14.32
C GLN A 232 -8.67 -2.84 -15.63
N TRP A 233 -7.75 -3.81 -15.58
CA TRP A 233 -7.15 -4.38 -16.80
C TRP A 233 -8.11 -5.36 -17.47
N VAL A 234 -8.12 -5.37 -18.80
CA VAL A 234 -8.80 -6.42 -19.59
C VAL A 234 -7.76 -7.22 -20.36
N LYS A 235 -7.43 -8.42 -19.89
CA LYS A 235 -6.35 -9.27 -20.44
C LYS A 235 -5.04 -8.47 -20.61
N GLY A 236 -4.62 -8.17 -21.84
CA GLY A 236 -3.42 -7.39 -22.13
C GLY A 236 -3.66 -5.88 -22.30
N ALA A 237 -4.90 -5.41 -22.21
CA ALA A 237 -5.26 -4.00 -22.33
C ALA A 237 -5.18 -3.29 -20.96
N GLU A 238 -4.18 -2.42 -20.83
CA GLU A 238 -3.93 -1.60 -19.65
C GLU A 238 -4.51 -0.18 -19.84
N PRO A 239 -5.48 0.24 -19.01
CA PRO A 239 -5.92 1.62 -18.98
C PRO A 239 -4.88 2.51 -18.28
N SER A 240 -4.49 3.60 -18.94
CA SER A 240 -3.58 4.60 -18.37
C SER A 240 -3.72 5.91 -19.16
N GLN A 241 -3.38 7.05 -18.56
CA GLN A 241 -3.43 8.33 -19.29
C GLN A 241 -2.41 8.36 -20.44
N ILE A 242 -1.24 7.74 -20.24
CA ILE A 242 -0.23 7.58 -21.30
C ILE A 242 -0.77 6.70 -22.43
N ASN A 243 -1.38 5.56 -22.11
CA ASN A 243 -1.90 4.63 -23.12
C ASN A 243 -3.09 5.23 -23.88
N GLN A 244 -3.99 5.94 -23.19
CA GLN A 244 -5.08 6.67 -23.83
C GLN A 244 -4.51 7.70 -24.82
N ALA A 245 -3.59 8.56 -24.38
CA ALA A 245 -3.00 9.57 -25.24
C ALA A 245 -2.27 8.96 -26.43
N LYS A 246 -1.56 7.83 -26.22
CA LYS A 246 -0.86 7.11 -27.27
C LYS A 246 -1.84 6.65 -28.34
N PHE A 247 -2.87 5.93 -27.93
CA PHE A 247 -3.87 5.39 -28.84
C PHE A 247 -4.56 6.51 -29.62
N ILE A 248 -5.06 7.54 -28.92
CA ILE A 248 -5.78 8.66 -29.53
C ILE A 248 -4.89 9.38 -30.54
N ARG A 249 -3.66 9.76 -30.17
CA ARG A 249 -2.76 10.49 -31.08
C ARG A 249 -2.35 9.65 -32.30
N GLU A 250 -2.02 8.38 -32.12
CA GLU A 250 -1.67 7.47 -33.22
C GLU A 250 -2.86 7.23 -34.16
N PHE A 251 -4.04 6.98 -33.58
CA PHE A 251 -5.28 6.80 -34.34
C PHE A 251 -5.65 8.07 -35.11
N LEU A 252 -5.61 9.25 -34.51
CA LEU A 252 -5.97 10.51 -35.19
C LEU A 252 -5.02 10.84 -36.35
N ASN A 253 -3.72 10.56 -36.21
CA ASN A 253 -2.76 10.68 -37.31
C ASN A 253 -3.13 9.71 -38.45
N TYR A 254 -3.36 8.44 -38.14
CA TYR A 254 -3.76 7.44 -39.14
C TYR A 254 -5.10 7.78 -39.81
N ALA A 255 -6.12 8.15 -39.04
CA ALA A 255 -7.44 8.47 -39.54
C ALA A 255 -7.41 9.68 -40.49
N THR A 256 -6.54 10.65 -40.22
CA THR A 256 -6.31 11.78 -41.14
C THR A 256 -5.65 11.32 -42.44
N GLU A 257 -4.59 10.50 -42.35
CA GLU A 257 -3.88 9.97 -43.52
C GLU A 257 -4.78 9.10 -44.41
N ALA A 258 -5.61 8.26 -43.79
CA ALA A 258 -6.55 7.35 -44.45
C ALA A 258 -7.92 7.98 -44.77
N ARG A 259 -8.15 9.25 -44.39
CA ARG A 259 -9.42 9.99 -44.56
C ARG A 259 -10.64 9.24 -44.01
N LEU A 260 -10.50 8.66 -42.82
CA LEU A 260 -11.56 7.92 -42.17
C LEU A 260 -12.59 8.86 -41.56
N ASP A 261 -13.85 8.43 -41.56
CA ASP A 261 -14.89 8.98 -40.72
C ASP A 261 -14.94 8.23 -39.39
N TYR A 262 -15.00 8.96 -38.27
CA TYR A 262 -14.96 8.34 -36.94
C TYR A 262 -15.55 9.24 -35.87
N SER A 263 -15.99 8.63 -34.76
CA SER A 263 -16.28 9.30 -33.51
C SER A 263 -15.46 8.68 -32.37
N ILE A 264 -14.69 9.53 -31.67
CA ILE A 264 -13.93 9.08 -30.50
C ILE A 264 -14.88 8.91 -29.32
N VAL A 265 -14.81 7.76 -28.65
CA VAL A 265 -15.46 7.55 -27.35
C VAL A 265 -14.44 7.90 -26.24
N GLU A 266 -14.63 8.97 -25.47
CA GLU A 266 -15.70 9.98 -25.53
C GLU A 266 -15.16 11.40 -25.34
N SER A 267 -16.02 12.41 -25.42
CA SER A 267 -15.61 13.79 -25.14
C SER A 267 -15.19 13.96 -23.69
N ILE A 268 -16.10 13.75 -22.75
CA ILE A 268 -15.96 14.08 -21.32
C ILE A 268 -16.21 12.80 -20.52
N ASP A 269 -15.34 12.51 -19.55
CA ASP A 269 -15.49 11.38 -18.62
C ASP A 269 -16.91 11.35 -18.01
N ALA A 270 -17.54 10.18 -18.06
CA ALA A 270 -18.92 9.95 -17.65
C ALA A 270 -19.06 9.06 -16.38
N PRO A 271 -18.99 9.62 -15.16
CA PRO A 271 -18.98 8.82 -13.91
C PRO A 271 -20.14 7.84 -13.74
N TRP A 272 -21.33 8.15 -14.28
CA TRP A 272 -22.53 7.32 -14.20
C TRP A 272 -22.36 5.95 -14.88
N LYS A 273 -21.48 5.84 -15.88
CA LYS A 273 -21.19 4.57 -16.57
C LYS A 273 -20.56 3.54 -15.66
N ARG A 274 -20.05 3.93 -14.48
CA ARG A 274 -19.48 3.01 -13.49
C ARG A 274 -20.46 1.91 -13.06
N GLY A 275 -21.75 2.24 -12.97
CA GLY A 275 -22.79 1.28 -12.58
C GLY A 275 -23.07 0.20 -13.63
N ILE A 276 -22.69 0.42 -14.89
CA ILE A 276 -23.04 -0.43 -16.03
C ILE A 276 -21.79 -1.10 -16.62
N GLU A 277 -20.73 -0.32 -16.85
CA GLU A 277 -19.49 -0.76 -17.52
C GLU A 277 -18.33 -0.98 -16.53
N GLY A 278 -18.58 -0.84 -15.23
CA GLY A 278 -17.55 -0.91 -14.19
C GLY A 278 -16.64 0.32 -14.19
N THR A 279 -15.52 0.24 -13.45
CA THR A 279 -14.64 1.41 -13.21
C THR A 279 -14.21 2.14 -14.49
N VAL A 280 -13.92 1.40 -15.56
CA VAL A 280 -13.36 1.90 -16.82
C VAL A 280 -14.34 2.75 -17.61
N GLY A 281 -15.64 2.48 -17.50
CA GLY A 281 -16.70 3.21 -18.21
C GLY A 281 -16.71 4.70 -17.88
N ALA A 282 -16.20 5.08 -16.70
CA ALA A 282 -16.14 6.47 -16.27
C ALA A 282 -14.99 7.29 -16.88
N HIS A 283 -14.05 6.66 -17.62
CA HIS A 283 -12.73 7.25 -17.88
C HIS A 283 -12.32 7.28 -19.37
N TRP A 284 -13.28 7.33 -20.28
CA TRP A 284 -13.04 7.37 -21.74
C TRP A 284 -12.81 8.78 -22.32
N GLY A 285 -13.10 9.83 -21.54
CA GLY A 285 -13.06 11.22 -21.99
C GLY A 285 -11.65 11.69 -22.40
N ILE A 286 -11.61 12.65 -23.32
CA ILE A 286 -10.44 13.52 -23.56
C ILE A 286 -10.34 14.58 -22.44
N TRP A 287 -11.50 15.01 -21.92
CA TRP A 287 -11.61 15.84 -20.73
C TRP A 287 -12.08 15.02 -19.53
N ASP A 288 -11.60 15.38 -18.34
CA ASP A 288 -12.12 14.85 -17.09
C ASP A 288 -13.57 15.33 -16.84
N SER A 289 -14.24 14.75 -15.85
CA SER A 289 -15.63 15.12 -15.52
C SER A 289 -15.78 16.57 -15.02
N SER A 290 -14.68 17.28 -14.75
CA SER A 290 -14.61 18.71 -14.40
C SER A 290 -14.24 19.60 -15.60
N ARG A 291 -14.17 19.06 -16.82
CA ARG A 291 -13.81 19.74 -18.08
C ARG A 291 -12.33 20.17 -18.16
N ASN A 292 -11.44 19.61 -17.34
CA ASN A 292 -10.00 19.78 -17.52
C ASN A 292 -9.48 18.80 -18.55
N VAL A 293 -8.52 19.23 -19.37
CA VAL A 293 -7.87 18.36 -20.35
C VAL A 293 -7.02 17.31 -19.63
N LYS A 294 -7.16 16.02 -19.99
CA LYS A 294 -6.40 14.94 -19.36
C LYS A 294 -4.96 14.89 -19.85
N PHE A 295 -4.75 15.06 -21.15
CA PHE A 295 -3.42 15.08 -21.75
C PHE A 295 -3.34 16.09 -22.89
N ALA A 296 -2.17 16.71 -23.07
CA ALA A 296 -1.93 17.58 -24.22
C ALA A 296 -2.01 16.77 -25.53
N MET A 297 -2.34 17.39 -26.67
CA MET A 297 -2.31 16.72 -27.99
C MET A 297 -0.90 16.71 -28.62
N SER A 298 0.05 17.42 -28.02
CA SER A 298 1.46 17.47 -28.44
C SER A 298 2.39 17.41 -27.23
N GLY A 299 3.67 17.09 -27.47
CA GLY A 299 4.68 16.98 -26.42
C GLY A 299 4.59 15.70 -25.58
N ILE A 300 5.28 15.70 -24.44
CA ILE A 300 5.41 14.56 -23.54
C ILE A 300 4.12 14.38 -22.71
N VAL A 301 3.59 13.16 -22.67
CA VAL A 301 2.44 12.79 -21.82
C VAL A 301 2.97 12.18 -20.53
N ARG A 302 2.36 12.53 -19.39
CA ARG A 302 2.71 12.01 -18.06
C ARG A 302 1.45 11.46 -17.39
N GLU A 303 1.60 10.47 -16.51
CA GLU A 303 0.48 9.94 -15.71
C GLU A 303 -0.05 10.99 -14.73
N SER A 304 0.83 11.68 -14.00
CA SER A 304 0.44 12.81 -13.15
C SER A 304 1.05 14.11 -13.69
N ILE A 305 0.21 15.10 -13.96
CA ILE A 305 0.67 16.47 -14.28
C ILE A 305 1.08 17.25 -13.03
N HIS A 306 0.66 16.80 -11.83
CA HIS A 306 0.86 17.49 -10.56
C HIS A 306 1.96 16.88 -9.69
N TRP A 307 2.71 15.90 -10.19
CA TRP A 307 3.77 15.20 -9.45
C TRP A 307 4.79 16.15 -8.80
N PHE A 308 5.11 17.28 -9.45
CA PHE A 308 6.05 18.28 -8.94
C PHE A 308 5.54 18.91 -7.64
N TRP A 309 4.24 19.21 -7.58
CA TRP A 309 3.61 19.73 -6.36
C TRP A 309 3.60 18.68 -5.25
N GLY A 310 3.35 17.42 -5.60
CA GLY A 310 3.50 16.30 -4.66
C GLY A 310 4.91 16.22 -4.07
N CYS A 311 5.94 16.26 -4.93
CA CYS A 311 7.33 16.28 -4.51
C CYS A 311 7.64 17.49 -3.59
N LEU A 312 7.16 18.68 -3.93
CA LEU A 312 7.37 19.90 -3.15
C LEU A 312 6.71 19.79 -1.77
N PHE A 313 5.43 19.39 -1.70
CA PHE A 313 4.72 19.26 -0.43
C PHE A 313 5.31 18.16 0.45
N ALA A 314 5.74 17.03 -0.13
CA ALA A 314 6.44 15.98 0.59
C ALA A 314 7.76 16.48 1.18
N SER A 315 8.50 17.28 0.41
CA SER A 315 9.76 17.90 0.85
C SER A 315 9.54 18.89 1.99
N LEU A 316 8.49 19.73 1.90
CA LEU A 316 8.13 20.68 2.95
C LEU A 316 7.70 19.98 4.23
N LEU A 317 6.90 18.92 4.12
CA LEU A 317 6.44 18.11 5.25
C LEU A 317 7.60 17.45 5.99
N ALA A 318 8.59 16.92 5.26
CA ALA A 318 9.76 16.27 5.84
C ALA A 318 10.83 17.25 6.36
N PHE A 319 10.81 18.51 5.92
CA PHE A 319 11.89 19.47 6.16
C PHE A 319 12.19 19.68 7.65
N ILE A 320 11.16 20.01 8.46
CA ILE A 320 11.32 20.28 9.88
C ILE A 320 11.74 19.00 10.64
N PRO A 321 11.08 17.84 10.46
CA PRO A 321 11.49 16.59 11.10
C PRO A 321 12.93 16.18 10.79
N ILE A 322 13.38 16.26 9.52
CA ILE A 322 14.77 15.95 9.14
C ILE A 322 15.74 16.88 9.86
N GLN A 323 15.45 18.18 9.82
CA GLN A 323 16.32 19.19 10.42
C GLN A 323 16.43 19.00 11.95
N TRP A 324 15.31 18.71 12.61
CA TRP A 324 15.27 18.39 14.04
C TRP A 324 16.08 17.13 14.35
N PHE A 325 15.83 16.04 13.61
CA PHE A 325 16.50 14.75 13.81
C PHE A 325 18.02 14.88 13.66
N VAL A 326 18.50 15.42 12.54
CA VAL A 326 19.94 15.53 12.27
C VAL A 326 20.61 16.39 13.34
N ARG A 327 19.99 17.49 13.77
CA ARG A 327 20.56 18.36 14.83
C ARG A 327 20.62 17.69 16.20
N LYS A 328 19.63 16.86 16.54
CA LYS A 328 19.59 16.14 17.83
C LYS A 328 20.50 14.92 17.83
N ARG A 329 20.61 14.23 16.70
CA ARG A 329 21.31 12.94 16.57
C ARG A 329 22.73 13.06 16.05
N GLN A 330 23.53 13.89 16.72
CA GLN A 330 24.96 14.06 16.43
C GLN A 330 25.81 12.87 16.92
N ASP A 331 25.21 11.96 17.68
CA ASP A 331 25.79 10.68 18.10
C ASP A 331 25.90 9.65 16.96
N LEU A 332 25.11 9.82 15.90
CA LEU A 332 25.11 8.95 14.73
C LEU A 332 26.21 9.33 13.74
N LYS A 333 26.78 8.31 13.08
CA LYS A 333 27.63 8.50 11.89
C LYS A 333 26.81 9.16 10.77
N PHE A 334 27.50 9.88 9.88
CA PHE A 334 26.87 10.60 8.77
C PHE A 334 25.96 9.71 7.91
N ALA A 335 26.36 8.47 7.63
CA ALA A 335 25.54 7.52 6.88
C ALA A 335 24.19 7.22 7.57
N GLY A 336 24.16 7.07 8.90
CA GLY A 336 22.92 6.87 9.64
C GLY A 336 22.03 8.12 9.65
N GLN A 337 22.63 9.30 9.69
CA GLN A 337 21.88 10.56 9.55
C GLN A 337 21.21 10.67 8.17
N VAL A 338 21.93 10.34 7.10
CA VAL A 338 21.39 10.33 5.73
C VAL A 338 20.32 9.27 5.56
N PHE A 339 20.56 8.06 6.06
CA PHE A 339 19.60 6.94 5.97
C PHE A 339 18.26 7.29 6.63
N TYR A 340 18.28 7.70 7.90
CA TYR A 340 17.04 7.98 8.62
C TYR A 340 16.36 9.26 8.12
N ALA A 341 17.12 10.28 7.71
CA ALA A 341 16.54 11.44 7.04
C ALA A 341 15.86 11.06 5.71
N GLY A 342 16.45 10.14 4.95
CA GLY A 342 15.84 9.53 3.77
C GLY A 342 14.55 8.78 4.10
N LEU A 343 14.51 8.04 5.21
CA LEU A 343 13.32 7.34 5.67
C LEU A 343 12.18 8.30 6.02
N ILE A 344 12.48 9.40 6.74
CA ILE A 344 11.51 10.48 7.01
C ILE A 344 10.96 11.05 5.70
N GLN A 345 11.82 11.31 4.70
CA GLN A 345 11.40 11.83 3.40
C GLN A 345 10.55 10.83 2.61
N ALA A 346 10.89 9.54 2.67
CA ALA A 346 10.12 8.48 2.03
C ALA A 346 8.71 8.39 2.63
N VAL A 347 8.60 8.41 3.97
CA VAL A 347 7.31 8.44 4.68
C VAL A 347 6.47 9.66 4.29
N ALA A 348 7.07 10.85 4.25
CA ALA A 348 6.37 12.07 3.82
C ALA A 348 5.90 11.96 2.36
N SER A 349 6.71 11.36 1.48
CA SER A 349 6.36 11.17 0.07
C SER A 349 5.21 10.18 -0.11
N LEU A 350 5.21 9.08 0.63
CA LEU A 350 4.11 8.11 0.61
C LEU A 350 2.80 8.71 1.13
N LEU A 351 2.85 9.52 2.19
CA LEU A 351 1.67 10.23 2.70
C LEU A 351 1.09 11.20 1.69
N ILE A 352 1.94 12.04 1.09
CA ILE A 352 1.47 13.00 0.07
C ILE A 352 0.96 12.29 -1.17
N TRP A 353 1.62 11.22 -1.61
CA TRP A 353 1.15 10.41 -2.73
C TRP A 353 -0.23 9.79 -2.45
N ALA A 354 -0.44 9.20 -1.27
CA ALA A 354 -1.73 8.64 -0.87
C ALA A 354 -2.84 9.70 -0.84
N ILE A 355 -2.54 10.92 -0.34
CA ILE A 355 -3.48 12.04 -0.37
C ILE A 355 -3.81 12.46 -1.80
N MET A 356 -2.81 12.55 -2.68
CA MET A 356 -3.02 12.92 -4.08
C MET A 356 -3.90 11.90 -4.81
N VAL A 357 -3.69 10.61 -4.58
CA VAL A 357 -4.54 9.54 -5.13
C VAL A 357 -5.98 9.68 -4.62
N ALA A 358 -6.15 9.86 -3.31
CA ALA A 358 -7.47 10.05 -2.72
C ALA A 358 -8.20 11.31 -3.22
N MET A 359 -7.47 12.39 -3.55
CA MET A 359 -8.05 13.60 -4.13
C MET A 359 -8.39 13.47 -5.61
N ALA A 360 -7.67 12.61 -6.35
CA ALA A 360 -7.92 12.38 -7.78
C ALA A 360 -9.21 11.57 -7.99
N GLU A 361 -9.51 10.62 -7.12
CA GLU A 361 -10.81 9.94 -7.14
C GLU A 361 -11.91 10.89 -6.65
N LYS A 362 -12.94 11.15 -7.45
CA LYS A 362 -14.17 11.81 -6.95
C LYS A 362 -14.91 10.84 -6.01
N ILE A 363 -14.57 10.91 -4.72
CA ILE A 363 -15.06 10.00 -3.69
C ILE A 363 -16.56 10.26 -3.42
N ILE A 364 -17.38 9.20 -3.60
CA ILE A 364 -18.79 9.14 -3.15
C ILE A 364 -18.79 8.80 -1.64
N ASN A 365 -19.77 9.35 -0.90
CA ASN A 365 -19.85 9.38 0.57
C ASN A 365 -19.48 8.08 1.33
N ALA A 366 -19.77 6.89 0.80
CA ALA A 366 -19.42 5.63 1.46
C ALA A 366 -17.91 5.28 1.37
N ASN A 367 -17.26 5.65 0.27
CA ASN A 367 -15.82 5.42 0.06
C ASN A 367 -14.97 6.36 0.94
N THR A 368 -15.50 7.50 1.37
CA THR A 368 -14.78 8.46 2.24
C THR A 368 -14.40 7.85 3.58
N ILE A 369 -15.30 7.08 4.20
CA ILE A 369 -15.04 6.45 5.50
C ILE A 369 -13.94 5.39 5.36
N ALA A 370 -14.01 4.55 4.33
CA ALA A 370 -12.99 3.54 4.06
C ALA A 370 -11.61 4.19 3.84
N TRP A 371 -11.53 5.24 3.02
CA TRP A 371 -10.30 5.99 2.80
C TRP A 371 -9.74 6.62 4.07
N VAL A 372 -10.58 7.22 4.92
CA VAL A 372 -10.14 7.78 6.22
C VAL A 372 -9.56 6.69 7.12
N VAL A 373 -10.21 5.53 7.20
CA VAL A 373 -9.73 4.38 7.99
C VAL A 373 -8.41 3.85 7.45
N LEU A 374 -8.31 3.66 6.13
CA LEU A 374 -7.09 3.18 5.46
C LEU A 374 -5.92 4.14 5.63
N ILE A 375 -6.15 5.45 5.48
CA ILE A 375 -5.13 6.48 5.74
C ILE A 375 -4.72 6.44 7.22
N GLY A 376 -5.67 6.22 8.14
CA GLY A 376 -5.39 6.04 9.57
C GLY A 376 -4.45 4.87 9.83
N PHE A 377 -4.74 3.69 9.28
CA PHE A 377 -3.84 2.53 9.38
C PHE A 377 -2.48 2.79 8.72
N GLN A 378 -2.45 3.47 7.58
CA GLN A 378 -1.23 3.83 6.89
C GLN A 378 -0.34 4.73 7.76
N VAL A 379 -0.91 5.70 8.47
CA VAL A 379 -0.16 6.56 9.41
C VAL A 379 0.45 5.73 10.54
N VAL A 380 -0.28 4.77 11.11
CA VAL A 380 0.25 3.88 12.16
C VAL A 380 1.39 3.02 11.62
N LEU A 381 1.24 2.42 10.44
CA LEU A 381 2.29 1.60 9.82
C LEU A 381 3.55 2.43 9.51
N LEU A 382 3.38 3.66 9.00
CA LEU A 382 4.51 4.55 8.73
C LEU A 382 5.19 5.03 10.02
N ALA A 383 4.44 5.20 11.11
CA ALA A 383 5.01 5.50 12.42
C ALA A 383 5.83 4.32 12.96
N LEU A 384 5.33 3.09 12.85
CA LEU A 384 6.08 1.87 13.20
C LEU A 384 7.36 1.75 12.37
N LEU A 385 7.27 1.99 11.05
CA LEU A 385 8.43 2.00 10.17
C LEU A 385 9.50 3.02 10.61
N LEU A 386 9.10 4.20 11.09
CA LEU A 386 10.03 5.18 11.64
C LEU A 386 10.64 4.71 12.97
N VAL A 387 9.88 4.05 13.84
CA VAL A 387 10.42 3.50 15.10
C VAL A 387 11.44 2.40 14.82
N ASP A 388 11.08 1.41 14.00
CA ASP A 388 11.98 0.30 13.65
C ASP A 388 13.19 0.78 12.85
N GLY A 389 12.96 1.72 11.91
CA GLY A 389 14.01 2.37 11.15
C GLY A 389 14.96 3.17 12.04
N LEU A 390 14.46 3.75 13.13
CA LEU A 390 15.31 4.42 14.11
C LEU A 390 16.17 3.39 14.82
N GLU A 391 15.58 2.30 15.31
CA GLU A 391 16.32 1.24 15.99
C GLU A 391 17.44 0.67 15.12
N LEU A 392 17.11 0.31 13.88
CA LEU A 392 18.10 -0.12 12.88
C LEU A 392 19.20 0.93 12.69
N THR A 393 18.83 2.21 12.66
CA THR A 393 19.80 3.30 12.49
C THR A 393 20.79 3.35 13.65
N GLU A 394 20.31 3.18 14.89
CA GLU A 394 21.19 3.20 16.06
C GLU A 394 22.10 1.99 16.09
N VAL A 395 21.58 0.80 15.79
CA VAL A 395 22.34 -0.45 15.77
C VAL A 395 23.50 -0.38 14.77
N MET A 396 23.25 0.15 13.58
CA MET A 396 24.23 0.14 12.48
C MET A 396 25.20 1.33 12.52
N TRP A 397 24.73 2.51 12.94
CA TRP A 397 25.49 3.75 12.78
C TRP A 397 25.68 4.58 14.05
N ALA A 398 25.16 4.17 15.21
CA ALA A 398 25.52 4.83 16.47
C ALA A 398 26.90 4.35 16.98
N ASN A 399 27.59 5.22 17.71
CA ASN A 399 28.73 4.82 18.51
C ASN A 399 28.23 4.31 19.86
N LYS A 400 28.47 3.03 20.16
CA LYS A 400 28.14 2.42 21.46
C LYS A 400 28.99 3.06 22.56
N LYS A 401 28.35 3.61 23.58
CA LYS A 401 28.98 4.24 24.77
C LYS A 401 28.97 3.32 25.98
N ARG A 402 28.00 2.40 26.06
CA ARG A 402 27.80 1.45 27.16
C ARG A 402 28.13 0.02 26.70
N ALA A 403 29.27 -0.14 26.03
CA ALA A 403 29.81 -1.46 25.71
C ALA A 403 30.38 -2.10 26.98
N PHE A 404 29.82 -3.24 27.35
CA PHE A 404 30.29 -4.08 28.46
C PHE A 404 30.81 -5.39 27.85
N GLU A 405 32.13 -5.46 27.66
CA GLU A 405 32.79 -6.67 27.17
C GLU A 405 33.05 -7.63 28.34
N PRO A 406 32.81 -8.95 28.18
CA PRO A 406 33.06 -9.94 29.22
C PRO A 406 34.47 -9.78 29.80
N GLN A 407 34.57 -9.61 31.12
CA GLN A 407 35.87 -9.47 31.78
C GLN A 407 36.50 -10.86 31.99
N ASP A 408 37.74 -11.03 31.54
CA ASP A 408 38.48 -12.31 31.67
C ASP A 408 39.59 -12.25 32.73
N GLN A 409 39.46 -11.35 33.71
CA GLN A 409 40.43 -11.23 34.79
C GLN A 409 40.29 -12.40 35.79
N ALA A 410 41.41 -12.89 36.31
CA ALA A 410 41.43 -13.93 37.33
C ALA A 410 40.66 -13.48 38.60
N PRO A 411 39.99 -14.39 39.33
CA PRO A 411 39.21 -14.02 40.51
C PRO A 411 40.08 -13.28 41.54
N LEU A 412 39.63 -12.09 41.96
CA LEU A 412 40.30 -11.33 43.01
C LEU A 412 40.30 -12.16 44.32
N PRO A 413 41.38 -12.12 45.13
CA PRO A 413 41.41 -12.72 46.47
C PRO A 413 40.26 -12.25 47.38
N ASN A 414 39.65 -11.09 47.07
CA ASN A 414 38.54 -10.47 47.80
C ASN A 414 37.25 -10.40 46.96
N ALA A 415 36.98 -11.41 46.12
CA ALA A 415 35.79 -11.41 45.28
C ALA A 415 34.49 -11.26 46.12
N PRO A 416 33.54 -10.37 45.72
CA PRO A 416 32.31 -10.16 46.46
C PRO A 416 31.49 -11.44 46.51
N LYS A 417 30.84 -11.70 47.66
CA LYS A 417 30.04 -12.90 47.79
C LYS A 417 28.73 -12.78 47.01
N VAL A 418 28.48 -13.76 46.14
CA VAL A 418 27.25 -13.87 45.34
C VAL A 418 26.34 -14.94 45.94
N SER A 419 25.08 -14.60 46.20
CA SER A 419 24.04 -15.56 46.59
C SER A 419 23.18 -15.87 45.37
N ILE A 420 23.31 -17.08 44.82
CA ILE A 420 22.56 -17.51 43.65
C ILE A 420 21.26 -18.17 44.12
N HIS A 421 20.11 -17.68 43.65
CA HIS A 421 18.79 -18.20 43.96
C HIS A 421 18.29 -18.99 42.76
N VAL A 422 17.91 -20.24 43.00
CA VAL A 422 17.36 -21.16 41.99
C VAL A 422 15.95 -21.54 42.42
N PRO A 423 14.91 -20.83 41.95
CA PRO A 423 13.54 -21.22 42.20
C PRO A 423 13.18 -22.43 41.33
N CYS A 424 12.54 -23.42 41.94
CA CYS A 424 12.04 -24.62 41.25
C CYS A 424 10.53 -24.79 41.54
N TYR A 425 9.78 -25.27 40.55
CA TYR A 425 8.40 -25.75 40.67
C TYR A 425 8.18 -26.97 39.77
N ASN A 426 8.16 -28.16 40.37
CA ASN A 426 7.74 -29.41 39.72
C ASN A 426 8.49 -29.75 38.40
N GLU A 427 9.74 -29.30 38.22
CA GLU A 427 10.54 -29.65 37.05
C GLU A 427 11.11 -31.07 37.15
N PRO A 428 11.44 -31.72 36.02
CA PRO A 428 12.10 -33.01 36.04
C PRO A 428 13.42 -32.95 36.84
N PRO A 429 13.66 -33.83 37.82
CA PRO A 429 14.82 -33.70 38.71
C PRO A 429 16.16 -33.69 37.98
N HIS A 430 16.29 -34.50 36.92
CA HIS A 430 17.50 -34.56 36.11
C HIS A 430 17.83 -33.25 35.39
N MET A 431 16.81 -32.44 35.03
CA MET A 431 17.00 -31.14 34.39
C MET A 431 17.58 -30.14 35.39
N VAL A 432 17.03 -30.11 36.60
CA VAL A 432 17.53 -29.24 37.68
C VAL A 432 18.93 -29.66 38.10
N MET A 433 19.21 -30.97 38.18
CA MET A 433 20.56 -31.47 38.49
C MET A 433 21.61 -30.98 37.48
N GLN A 434 21.29 -30.87 36.19
CA GLN A 434 22.20 -30.29 35.19
C GLN A 434 22.51 -28.81 35.46
N THR A 435 21.50 -28.04 35.87
CA THR A 435 21.67 -26.64 36.30
C THR A 435 22.57 -26.56 37.52
N LEU A 436 22.35 -27.41 38.53
CA LEU A 436 23.18 -27.45 39.74
C LEU A 436 24.62 -27.88 39.45
N ASP A 437 24.84 -28.81 38.52
CA ASP A 437 26.19 -29.20 38.07
C ASP A 437 26.92 -28.03 37.40
N ALA A 438 26.22 -27.25 36.58
CA ALA A 438 26.77 -26.06 35.95
C ALA A 438 27.18 -25.00 37.00
N LEU A 439 26.34 -24.80 38.03
CA LEU A 439 26.64 -23.89 39.15
C LEU A 439 27.77 -24.41 40.05
N ALA A 440 27.90 -25.73 40.21
CA ALA A 440 29.01 -26.35 40.96
C ALA A 440 30.35 -26.18 40.23
N ALA A 441 30.31 -26.08 38.89
CA ALA A 441 31.49 -25.91 38.05
C ALA A 441 31.94 -24.44 37.85
N LEU A 442 31.31 -23.48 38.52
CA LEU A 442 31.65 -22.06 38.43
C LEU A 442 33.08 -21.80 38.92
N ASP A 443 33.88 -21.12 38.10
CA ASP A 443 35.21 -20.64 38.44
C ASP A 443 35.13 -19.30 39.18
N TYR A 444 34.56 -19.36 40.39
CA TYR A 444 34.39 -18.22 41.27
C TYR A 444 34.55 -18.65 42.74
N PRO A 445 35.38 -17.96 43.55
CA PRO A 445 35.74 -18.48 44.87
C PRO A 445 34.66 -18.28 45.94
N ASN A 446 33.80 -17.25 45.82
CA ASN A 446 32.97 -16.77 46.91
C ASN A 446 31.47 -16.73 46.54
N TYR A 447 30.79 -17.86 46.55
CA TYR A 447 29.35 -17.92 46.27
C TYR A 447 28.63 -18.99 47.08
N GLU A 448 27.31 -18.83 47.21
CA GLU A 448 26.37 -19.83 47.70
C GLU A 448 25.25 -20.04 46.68
N VAL A 449 24.58 -21.19 46.75
CA VAL A 449 23.42 -21.53 45.92
C VAL A 449 22.27 -21.91 46.85
N LEU A 450 21.17 -21.18 46.76
CA LEU A 450 19.92 -21.42 47.46
C LEU A 450 18.91 -21.99 46.47
N VAL A 451 18.65 -23.29 46.57
CA VAL A 451 17.65 -23.99 45.76
C VAL A 451 16.34 -23.96 46.53
N VAL A 452 15.32 -23.33 45.95
CA VAL A 452 14.01 -23.15 46.59
C VAL A 452 12.95 -23.87 45.75
N ASP A 453 12.64 -25.09 46.15
CA ASP A 453 11.50 -25.82 45.61
C ASP A 453 10.21 -25.26 46.21
N ASN A 454 9.36 -24.75 45.34
CA ASN A 454 8.14 -24.06 45.70
C ASN A 454 6.95 -24.93 45.32
N ASN A 455 6.00 -25.15 46.23
CA ASN A 455 4.68 -25.74 45.95
C ASN A 455 4.65 -27.11 45.23
N THR A 456 5.78 -27.83 45.10
CA THR A 456 5.84 -29.17 44.48
C THR A 456 5.21 -30.20 45.42
N LYS A 457 4.18 -30.90 44.97
CA LYS A 457 3.47 -31.87 45.82
C LYS A 457 4.13 -33.24 45.83
N ASP A 458 4.73 -33.63 44.71
CA ASP A 458 5.28 -34.96 44.53
C ASP A 458 6.68 -35.03 45.15
N GLU A 459 6.81 -35.84 46.21
CA GLU A 459 8.09 -36.09 46.87
C GLU A 459 9.12 -36.75 45.94
N ALA A 460 8.67 -37.51 44.94
CA ALA A 460 9.56 -38.12 43.95
C ALA A 460 10.25 -37.08 43.05
N VAL A 461 9.74 -35.84 43.02
CA VAL A 461 10.31 -34.74 42.26
C VAL A 461 11.31 -33.94 43.10
N TRP A 462 10.93 -33.52 44.30
CA TRP A 462 11.78 -32.59 45.08
C TRP A 462 12.81 -33.29 45.99
N LYS A 463 12.53 -34.49 46.53
CA LYS A 463 13.49 -35.19 47.42
C LYS A 463 14.83 -35.51 46.73
N PRO A 464 14.87 -35.97 45.47
CA PRO A 464 16.14 -36.17 44.78
C PRO A 464 16.99 -34.89 44.69
N LEU A 465 16.36 -33.71 44.63
CA LEU A 465 17.07 -32.44 44.59
C LEU A 465 17.68 -32.08 45.95
N GLU A 466 16.98 -32.38 47.05
CA GLU A 466 17.50 -32.23 48.41
C GLU A 466 18.76 -33.07 48.61
N GLU A 467 18.68 -34.37 48.27
CA GLU A 467 19.81 -35.30 48.35
C GLU A 467 20.99 -34.85 47.46
N TYR A 468 20.68 -34.35 46.26
CA TYR A 468 21.68 -33.85 45.33
C TYR A 468 22.41 -32.61 45.85
N CYS A 469 21.68 -31.67 46.46
CA CYS A 469 22.28 -30.48 47.07
C CYS A 469 23.25 -30.86 48.20
N VAL A 470 22.89 -31.84 49.03
CA VAL A 470 23.79 -32.37 50.08
C VAL A 470 25.07 -32.95 49.47
N LYS A 471 24.94 -33.69 48.36
CA LYS A 471 26.09 -34.29 47.64
C LYS A 471 27.03 -33.24 47.04
N LEU A 472 26.49 -32.13 46.51
CA LEU A 472 27.30 -31.03 45.94
C LEU A 472 28.06 -30.23 47.00
N GLY A 473 27.67 -30.36 48.27
CA GLY A 473 28.41 -29.86 49.42
C GLY A 473 27.86 -28.55 49.99
N PRO A 474 28.57 -27.94 50.96
CA PRO A 474 28.00 -26.92 51.85
C PRO A 474 27.65 -25.59 51.19
N ARG A 475 28.05 -25.37 49.92
CA ARG A 475 27.65 -24.19 49.15
C ARG A 475 26.20 -24.27 48.68
N PHE A 476 25.62 -25.47 48.61
CA PHE A 476 24.27 -25.73 48.13
C PHE A 476 23.33 -25.93 49.33
N ARG A 477 22.29 -25.11 49.41
CA ARG A 477 21.26 -25.18 50.46
C ARG A 477 19.91 -25.35 49.80
N PHE A 478 19.18 -26.38 50.20
CA PHE A 478 17.87 -26.71 49.67
C PHE A 478 16.77 -26.29 50.64
N PHE A 479 15.66 -25.78 50.10
CA PHE A 479 14.46 -25.43 50.85
C PHE A 479 13.24 -25.92 50.07
N HIS A 480 12.42 -26.75 50.72
CA HIS A 480 11.11 -27.13 50.21
C HIS A 480 10.03 -26.27 50.89
N LEU A 481 9.21 -25.58 50.09
CA LEU A 481 8.10 -24.75 50.54
C LEU A 481 6.77 -25.37 50.09
N PRO A 482 6.10 -26.20 50.92
CA PRO A 482 4.93 -26.98 50.48
C PRO A 482 3.73 -26.13 50.02
N LYS A 483 3.56 -24.94 50.62
CA LYS A 483 2.49 -23.99 50.32
C LYS A 483 2.96 -22.56 50.57
N TRP A 484 3.40 -21.87 49.52
CA TRP A 484 3.93 -20.51 49.58
C TRP A 484 3.22 -19.56 48.60
N PRO A 485 2.86 -18.33 49.03
CA PRO A 485 2.23 -17.34 48.17
C PRO A 485 3.21 -16.74 47.15
N GLY A 486 2.70 -16.03 46.15
CA GLY A 486 3.52 -15.23 45.23
C GLY A 486 4.31 -16.02 44.18
N PHE A 487 4.10 -17.35 44.06
CA PHE A 487 4.76 -18.21 43.08
C PHE A 487 6.29 -17.99 43.03
N LYS A 488 6.89 -17.79 41.85
CA LYS A 488 8.33 -17.57 41.66
C LYS A 488 8.83 -16.36 42.46
N ALA A 489 8.15 -15.22 42.37
CA ALA A 489 8.49 -14.01 43.12
C ALA A 489 8.49 -14.24 44.65
N GLY A 490 7.50 -14.99 45.16
CA GLY A 490 7.43 -15.34 46.58
C GLY A 490 8.56 -16.26 47.04
N ALA A 491 8.94 -17.24 46.20
CA ALA A 491 10.08 -18.12 46.45
C ALA A 491 11.41 -17.33 46.45
N LEU A 492 11.58 -16.40 45.52
CA LEU A 492 12.74 -15.51 45.46
C LEU A 492 12.79 -14.55 46.66
N ASN A 493 11.65 -14.02 47.12
CA ASN A 493 11.57 -13.23 48.34
C ASN A 493 11.94 -14.06 49.58
N PHE A 494 11.51 -15.32 49.65
CA PHE A 494 11.96 -16.24 50.68
C PHE A 494 13.48 -16.46 50.62
N ALA A 495 14.05 -16.74 49.44
CA ALA A 495 15.49 -16.90 49.24
C ALA A 495 16.28 -15.66 49.66
N LEU A 496 15.73 -14.46 49.40
CA LEU A 496 16.31 -13.19 49.82
C LEU A 496 16.44 -13.08 51.36
N THR A 497 15.51 -13.68 52.12
CA THR A 497 15.61 -13.75 53.59
C THR A 497 16.69 -14.72 54.08
N GLN A 498 16.98 -15.75 53.28
CA GLN A 498 17.96 -16.81 53.61
C GLN A 498 19.38 -16.52 53.09
N THR A 499 19.52 -15.46 52.29
CA THR A 499 20.78 -14.98 51.71
C THR A 499 21.81 -14.66 52.79
N ALA A 500 23.04 -15.13 52.60
CA ALA A 500 24.15 -14.89 53.52
C ALA A 500 24.34 -13.40 53.82
N LYS A 501 24.64 -13.08 55.07
CA LYS A 501 24.75 -11.68 55.54
C LYS A 501 25.85 -10.92 54.82
N ASP A 502 26.97 -11.58 54.52
CA ASP A 502 28.14 -11.09 53.80
C ASP A 502 27.99 -11.09 52.27
N ALA A 503 26.90 -11.62 51.72
CA ALA A 503 26.59 -11.50 50.29
C ALA A 503 26.23 -10.05 49.93
N THR A 504 26.83 -9.54 48.85
CA THR A 504 26.60 -8.17 48.32
C THR A 504 25.85 -8.19 47.00
N VAL A 505 25.85 -9.33 46.30
CA VAL A 505 25.15 -9.54 45.02
C VAL A 505 24.22 -10.73 45.13
N VAL A 506 23.02 -10.61 44.57
CA VAL A 506 22.04 -11.70 44.40
C VAL A 506 22.00 -12.06 42.94
N GLY A 507 22.19 -13.34 42.62
CA GLY A 507 21.98 -13.88 41.28
C GLY A 507 20.70 -14.70 41.21
N VAL A 508 20.00 -14.69 40.09
CA VAL A 508 18.85 -15.58 39.85
C VAL A 508 19.11 -16.42 38.61
N ILE A 509 18.88 -17.72 38.76
CA ILE A 509 19.03 -18.72 37.69
C ILE A 509 17.79 -19.60 37.70
N ASP A 510 17.12 -19.69 36.57
CA ASP A 510 16.01 -20.62 36.38
C ASP A 510 16.52 -22.06 36.39
N SER A 511 15.66 -22.97 36.86
CA SER A 511 15.98 -24.36 37.17
C SER A 511 16.43 -25.19 35.96
N ASP A 512 16.29 -24.69 34.74
CA ASP A 512 16.64 -25.34 33.46
C ASP A 512 17.81 -24.68 32.70
N TYR A 513 18.50 -23.70 33.29
CA TYR A 513 19.61 -22.99 32.65
C TYR A 513 20.99 -23.57 32.98
N ILE A 514 21.84 -23.65 31.95
CA ILE A 514 23.25 -24.01 32.10
C ILE A 514 24.11 -22.77 31.85
N VAL A 515 24.82 -22.33 32.89
CA VAL A 515 25.76 -21.21 32.81
C VAL A 515 27.14 -21.68 32.37
N THR A 516 27.90 -20.78 31.75
CA THR A 516 29.33 -21.02 31.49
C THR A 516 30.12 -20.92 32.79
N LYS A 517 31.24 -21.66 32.89
CA LYS A 517 32.09 -21.67 34.10
C LYS A 517 32.58 -20.28 34.52
N ASN A 518 32.75 -19.36 33.57
CA ASN A 518 33.21 -18.00 33.81
C ASN A 518 32.08 -16.99 34.06
N TRP A 519 30.81 -17.39 34.14
CA TRP A 519 29.66 -16.47 34.20
C TRP A 519 29.80 -15.42 35.31
N LEU A 520 30.02 -15.84 36.57
CA LEU A 520 30.21 -14.90 37.68
C LEU A 520 31.49 -14.06 37.51
N ARG A 521 32.59 -14.68 37.05
CA ARG A 521 33.88 -13.99 36.82
C ARG A 521 33.74 -12.88 35.78
N ALA A 522 32.93 -13.11 34.74
CA ALA A 522 32.71 -12.15 33.66
C ALA A 522 31.75 -11.02 34.02
N THR A 523 30.83 -11.24 34.96
CA THR A 523 29.72 -10.31 35.25
C THR A 523 29.86 -9.56 36.58
N THR A 524 30.47 -10.16 37.61
CA THR A 524 30.63 -9.51 38.92
C THR A 524 31.51 -8.25 38.92
N PRO A 525 32.59 -8.12 38.10
CA PRO A 525 33.40 -6.90 38.10
C PRO A 525 32.64 -5.63 37.72
N TYR A 526 31.50 -5.73 37.03
CA TYR A 526 30.70 -4.53 36.71
C TYR A 526 30.10 -3.85 37.95
N PHE A 527 29.97 -4.54 39.07
CA PHE A 527 29.48 -3.95 40.33
C PHE A 527 30.50 -3.05 41.03
N ASP A 528 31.77 -3.04 40.57
CA ASP A 528 32.78 -2.06 40.99
C ASP A 528 32.35 -0.62 40.65
N LYS A 529 31.47 -0.48 39.65
CA LYS A 529 30.77 0.76 39.34
C LYS A 529 29.56 0.93 40.26
N PRO A 530 29.53 1.93 41.16
CA PRO A 530 28.42 2.11 42.11
C PRO A 530 27.06 2.31 41.43
N GLU A 531 27.04 2.88 40.23
CA GLU A 531 25.84 3.11 39.43
C GLU A 531 25.23 1.85 38.81
N VAL A 532 25.96 0.73 38.80
CA VAL A 532 25.46 -0.55 38.28
C VAL A 532 24.65 -1.25 39.37
N ALA A 533 23.34 -1.34 39.12
CA ALA A 533 22.39 -2.05 39.97
C ALA A 533 22.12 -3.48 39.49
N ILE A 534 22.09 -3.70 38.18
CA ILE A 534 21.73 -4.96 37.54
C ILE A 534 22.72 -5.26 36.42
N VAL A 535 23.12 -6.54 36.31
CA VAL A 535 23.87 -7.08 35.17
C VAL A 535 23.08 -8.28 34.64
N GLN A 536 22.69 -8.23 33.37
CA GLN A 536 21.89 -9.27 32.71
C GLN A 536 22.73 -9.96 31.63
N ALA A 537 22.85 -11.28 31.71
CA ALA A 537 23.46 -12.08 30.65
C ALA A 537 22.41 -12.48 29.59
N PRO A 538 22.81 -12.69 28.32
CA PRO A 538 21.90 -13.14 27.27
C PRO A 538 21.43 -14.58 27.49
N GLN A 539 20.20 -14.88 27.05
CA GLN A 539 19.65 -16.24 27.06
C GLN A 539 19.77 -16.86 25.67
N ASP A 540 20.04 -18.16 25.61
CA ASP A 540 20.20 -18.86 24.34
C ASP A 540 19.80 -20.33 24.42
N TYR A 541 19.35 -20.86 23.28
CA TYR A 541 19.03 -22.27 23.09
C TYR A 541 20.29 -23.09 22.81
N ARG A 542 20.54 -24.08 23.67
CA ARG A 542 21.67 -25.02 23.50
C ARG A 542 21.49 -25.99 22.33
N ASP A 543 20.26 -26.17 21.85
CA ASP A 543 19.82 -27.20 20.91
C ASP A 543 19.35 -26.62 19.55
N GLY A 544 19.68 -25.36 19.26
CA GLY A 544 19.33 -24.68 18.00
C GLY A 544 19.81 -25.41 16.73
N GLY A 545 20.82 -26.28 16.83
CA GLY A 545 21.34 -27.07 15.71
C GLY A 545 20.60 -28.37 15.40
N GLU A 546 19.71 -28.85 16.27
CA GLU A 546 19.13 -30.20 16.15
C GLU A 546 18.02 -30.31 15.09
N SER A 547 17.33 -29.22 14.77
CA SER A 547 16.27 -29.22 13.76
C SER A 547 16.08 -27.84 13.15
N LEU A 548 15.39 -27.78 12.00
CA LEU A 548 15.02 -26.51 11.37
C LEU A 548 14.18 -25.64 12.30
N PHE A 549 13.21 -26.23 13.02
CA PHE A 549 12.34 -25.51 13.95
C PHE A 549 13.14 -24.88 15.10
N LYS A 550 14.00 -25.65 15.77
CA LYS A 550 14.86 -25.15 16.86
C LYS A 550 15.84 -24.08 16.37
N ARG A 551 16.34 -24.22 15.14
CA ARG A 551 17.21 -23.20 14.52
C ARG A 551 16.47 -21.88 14.30
N ILE A 552 15.21 -21.94 13.88
CA ILE A 552 14.38 -20.74 13.70
C ILE A 552 14.12 -20.08 15.06
N CYS A 553 13.74 -20.85 16.09
CA CYS A 553 13.56 -20.33 17.45
C CYS A 553 14.83 -19.66 17.99
N HIS A 554 16.00 -20.28 17.79
CA HIS A 554 17.29 -19.71 18.17
C HIS A 554 17.55 -18.34 17.53
N TRP A 555 17.39 -18.22 16.21
CA TRP A 555 17.65 -16.94 15.51
C TRP A 555 16.60 -15.86 15.79
N GLU A 556 15.35 -16.25 16.01
CA GLU A 556 14.29 -15.32 16.42
C GLU A 556 14.61 -14.71 17.80
N TYR A 557 15.07 -15.53 18.74
CA TYR A 557 15.47 -15.09 20.08
C TYR A 557 16.79 -14.29 20.09
N ALA A 558 17.76 -14.68 19.24
CA ALA A 558 19.07 -14.05 19.15
C ALA A 558 19.01 -12.54 18.87
N GLY A 559 18.06 -12.08 18.04
CA GLY A 559 17.87 -10.66 17.75
C GLY A 559 17.54 -9.83 19.00
N PHE A 560 16.75 -10.39 19.91
CA PHE A 560 16.37 -9.71 21.14
C PHE A 560 17.58 -9.46 22.06
N PHE A 561 18.43 -10.46 22.29
CA PHE A 561 19.57 -10.36 23.21
C PHE A 561 20.79 -9.69 22.59
N HIS A 562 21.14 -10.01 21.34
CA HIS A 562 22.37 -9.51 20.72
C HIS A 562 22.22 -8.11 20.12
N ILE A 563 20.98 -7.70 19.79
CA ILE A 563 20.70 -6.40 19.19
C ILE A 563 19.84 -5.56 20.13
N GLY A 564 18.61 -6.01 20.42
CA GLY A 564 17.60 -5.22 21.13
C GLY A 564 18.03 -4.80 22.55
N MET A 565 18.51 -5.75 23.36
CA MET A 565 18.95 -5.46 24.73
C MET A 565 20.24 -4.64 24.78
N VAL A 566 21.18 -4.91 23.88
CA VAL A 566 22.42 -4.13 23.76
C VAL A 566 22.11 -2.67 23.42
N GLN A 567 21.18 -2.43 22.49
CA GLN A 567 20.75 -1.08 22.15
C GLN A 567 20.01 -0.40 23.30
N ARG A 568 19.11 -1.10 23.99
CA ARG A 568 18.39 -0.54 25.16
C ARG A 568 19.34 -0.20 26.32
N ASN A 569 20.41 -0.98 26.50
CA ASN A 569 21.43 -0.67 27.49
C ASN A 569 22.11 0.69 27.24
N GLU A 570 22.30 1.11 25.98
CA GLU A 570 22.83 2.45 25.66
C GLU A 570 21.98 3.59 26.25
N ARG A 571 20.70 3.33 26.52
CA ARG A 571 19.75 4.27 27.13
C ARG A 571 19.43 3.98 28.59
N ASN A 572 20.15 3.05 29.24
CA ASN A 572 19.83 2.58 30.59
C ASN A 572 18.41 2.01 30.72
N ALA A 573 17.90 1.39 29.64
CA ALA A 573 16.51 0.93 29.53
C ALA A 573 16.42 -0.59 29.30
N ILE A 574 17.36 -1.35 29.87
CA ILE A 574 17.33 -2.82 29.77
C ILE A 574 16.04 -3.34 30.40
N ILE A 575 15.46 -4.36 29.78
CA ILE A 575 14.38 -5.12 30.40
C ILE A 575 15.09 -6.26 31.14
N GLN A 576 14.73 -6.51 32.39
CA GLN A 576 15.28 -7.61 33.17
C GLN A 576 14.43 -8.86 32.91
N HIS A 577 15.05 -10.03 32.71
CA HIS A 577 14.40 -11.23 32.13
C HIS A 577 14.46 -12.47 33.02
N GLY A 578 14.44 -12.26 34.34
CA GLY A 578 14.19 -13.29 35.35
C GLY A 578 15.36 -14.23 35.67
N THR A 579 16.19 -14.59 34.70
CA THR A 579 17.27 -15.58 34.84
C THR A 579 18.61 -15.06 34.32
N MET A 580 19.71 -15.66 34.77
CA MET A 580 21.09 -15.23 34.52
C MET A 580 21.32 -13.73 34.78
N THR A 581 20.59 -13.22 35.77
CA THR A 581 20.66 -11.85 36.24
C THR A 581 21.48 -11.79 37.52
N LEU A 582 22.27 -10.75 37.68
CA LEU A 582 22.91 -10.38 38.95
C LEU A 582 22.39 -9.01 39.36
N ILE A 583 22.08 -8.85 40.65
CA ILE A 583 21.47 -7.65 41.21
C ILE A 583 22.21 -7.27 42.48
N ARG A 584 22.49 -5.98 42.66
CA ARG A 584 23.05 -5.46 43.92
C ARG A 584 22.03 -5.70 45.04
N LYS A 585 22.43 -6.44 46.07
CA LYS A 585 21.54 -6.86 47.17
C LYS A 585 20.89 -5.66 47.88
N GLU A 586 21.64 -4.59 48.09
CA GLU A 586 21.12 -3.37 48.72
C GLU A 586 20.03 -2.72 47.87
N THR A 587 20.21 -2.66 46.55
CA THR A 587 19.20 -2.13 45.62
C THR A 587 17.94 -2.99 45.62
N LEU A 588 18.10 -4.31 45.53
CA LEU A 588 16.96 -5.26 45.58
C LEU A 588 16.15 -5.11 46.88
N ARG A 589 16.83 -4.94 48.02
CA ARG A 589 16.15 -4.68 49.30
C ARG A 589 15.51 -3.28 49.33
N GLY A 590 16.17 -2.28 48.76
CA GLY A 590 15.67 -0.91 48.67
C GLY A 590 14.36 -0.79 47.90
N VAL A 591 14.19 -1.59 46.83
CA VAL A 591 12.93 -1.67 46.08
C VAL A 591 11.90 -2.62 46.69
N LYS A 592 12.19 -3.23 47.85
CA LYS A 592 11.33 -4.20 48.59
C LYS A 592 11.19 -5.57 47.91
N GLY A 593 12.25 -6.03 47.23
CA GLY A 593 12.29 -7.38 46.65
C GLY A 593 11.45 -7.53 45.38
N TRP A 594 11.03 -8.76 45.10
CA TRP A 594 10.29 -9.15 43.90
C TRP A 594 8.80 -8.89 44.07
N ALA A 595 8.14 -8.43 43.02
CA ALA A 595 6.71 -8.09 43.03
C ALA A 595 5.84 -9.35 42.91
N GLU A 596 5.25 -9.79 44.03
CA GLU A 596 4.40 -10.98 44.08
C GLU A 596 3.03 -10.82 43.40
N TRP A 597 2.64 -9.60 43.03
CA TRP A 597 1.34 -9.30 42.42
C TRP A 597 1.30 -9.53 40.90
N CYS A 598 2.46 -9.66 40.25
CA CYS A 598 2.55 -9.83 38.80
C CYS A 598 3.31 -11.11 38.45
N ILE A 599 3.00 -11.69 37.28
CA ILE A 599 3.65 -12.90 36.75
C ILE A 599 5.00 -12.57 36.08
N CYS A 600 5.21 -11.31 35.70
CA CYS A 600 6.44 -10.81 35.09
C CYS A 600 7.21 -9.98 36.13
N GLU A 601 7.52 -10.59 37.28
CA GLU A 601 8.17 -9.91 38.41
C GLU A 601 9.53 -9.33 38.06
N ASP A 602 10.16 -9.89 37.03
CA ASP A 602 11.45 -9.51 36.48
C ASP A 602 11.38 -8.22 35.66
N ALA A 603 10.48 -8.17 34.68
CA ALA A 603 10.26 -6.98 33.88
C ALA A 603 9.78 -5.82 34.76
N GLU A 604 8.94 -6.11 35.75
CA GLU A 604 8.50 -5.13 36.74
C GLU A 604 9.65 -4.64 37.62
N LEU A 605 10.54 -5.53 38.08
CA LEU A 605 11.73 -5.14 38.83
C LEU A 605 12.65 -4.25 37.99
N GLY A 606 12.77 -4.50 36.68
CA GLY A 606 13.54 -3.65 35.78
C GLY A 606 12.99 -2.22 35.63
N LEU A 607 11.71 -1.99 35.91
CA LEU A 607 11.07 -0.67 35.87
C LEU A 607 11.18 0.12 37.19
N ARG A 608 11.28 -0.57 38.32
CA ARG A 608 11.43 0.03 39.67
C ARG A 608 12.87 0.45 39.94
#